data_AF-A0A8J6R2Q6-F1
#
_entry.id   AF-A0A8J6R2Q6-F1
#
_cell.length_a   1.000
_cell.length_b   1.000
_cell.length_c   1.000
_cell.angle_alpha   90.00
_cell.angle_beta   90.00
_cell.angle_gamma   90.00
#
_symmetry.space_group_name_H-M   'P 1'
#
loop_
_entity.id
_entity.type
_entity.pdbx_description
1 polymer ?
#
loop_
_entity_poly.entity_id
_entity_poly.type
_entity_poly.pdbx_seq_one_letter_code
_entity_poly.pdbx_strand_id
1 'polypeptide(L)'
;MKRVHLAIACMGLALCNAVQASGSEVESSLSITEQLHQKALSMKKKREGKQRMPIYQPQNDKFSQYNRQIRQLVELSENALTDDLNELNDIYESIESWNSSRSKIRPIRQSYISYGMNVYTTEIKGLDERVTKYRISIQHFLLQQQNKTDEIISLLLGEYQTIEELPQLFRHHLAAAYAKLNRYDKAIDVLSLFDYEDESVKPYTVRMLAMAYVGNGQSQKAIDLIELRAKHFGTTDKLLQLKYGVLLEIGDMAAAEEVAEQLSSSNAMPKSLARGTTSIAWSPILDYI
;
A
#
# COMPACT_ATOMS: atom_id res chain seq x y z
N MET A 1 -60.92 -3.26 43.21
CA MET A 1 -60.63 -1.81 43.19
C MET A 1 -59.32 -1.64 42.40
N LYS A 2 -59.30 -1.54 41.06
CA LYS A 2 -59.56 -0.38 40.18
C LYS A 2 -58.85 0.91 40.61
N ARG A 3 -57.73 1.24 39.93
CA ARG A 3 -57.37 2.51 39.22
C ARG A 3 -56.09 2.20 38.40
N VAL A 4 -56.12 1.71 37.15
CA VAL A 4 -56.32 2.41 35.85
C VAL A 4 -56.04 3.90 35.91
N HIS A 5 -54.86 4.35 35.47
CA HIS A 5 -54.64 5.65 34.82
C HIS A 5 -53.87 5.41 33.50
N LEU A 6 -54.56 5.78 32.42
CA LEU A 6 -54.18 5.81 31.02
C LEU A 6 -54.26 7.28 30.61
N ALA A 7 -53.21 7.85 30.01
CA ALA A 7 -53.25 9.09 29.23
C ALA A 7 -51.99 9.14 28.32
N ILE A 8 -52.11 8.85 27.02
CA ILE A 8 -52.27 9.80 25.87
C ILE A 8 -50.94 10.55 25.62
N ALA A 9 -50.10 10.16 24.65
CA ALA A 9 -50.19 10.25 23.17
C ALA A 9 -49.87 11.65 22.59
N CYS A 10 -48.84 11.64 21.72
CA CYS A 10 -48.55 12.52 20.57
C CYS A 10 -48.34 14.03 20.80
N MET A 11 -47.09 14.48 20.67
CA MET A 11 -46.64 15.49 19.67
C MET A 11 -45.19 15.90 19.92
N GLY A 12 -44.35 15.76 18.90
CA GLY A 12 -42.95 16.19 18.92
C GLY A 12 -42.20 15.85 17.64
N LEU A 13 -42.87 15.90 16.49
CA LEU A 13 -42.20 16.06 15.19
C LEU A 13 -41.70 17.50 15.12
N ALA A 14 -40.46 17.74 15.55
CA ALA A 14 -39.63 18.87 15.13
C ALA A 14 -38.23 18.73 15.73
N LEU A 15 -37.21 18.98 14.91
CA LEU A 15 -35.79 19.21 15.24
C LEU A 15 -34.92 17.95 15.44
N CYS A 16 -34.54 17.35 14.32
CA CYS A 16 -33.14 16.95 14.08
C CYS A 16 -32.77 17.15 12.59
N ASN A 17 -33.13 18.30 12.02
CA ASN A 17 -32.37 18.87 10.89
C ASN A 17 -31.22 19.69 11.47
N ALA A 18 -30.26 18.98 12.04
CA ALA A 18 -28.93 19.46 12.34
C ALA A 18 -28.00 18.25 12.38
N VAL A 19 -28.07 17.40 11.36
CA VAL A 19 -26.90 16.59 11.02
C VAL A 19 -25.85 17.60 10.62
N GLN A 20 -24.85 17.66 11.47
CA GLN A 20 -23.70 18.51 11.40
C GLN A 20 -23.20 18.55 9.95
N ALA A 21 -23.18 19.76 9.40
CA ALA A 21 -22.11 20.18 8.52
C ALA A 21 -20.79 20.14 9.33
N SER A 22 -20.35 18.94 9.71
CA SER A 22 -19.03 18.67 10.24
C SER A 22 -18.11 18.63 9.03
N GLY A 23 -17.61 19.81 8.66
CA GLY A 23 -16.53 19.96 7.70
C GLY A 23 -16.84 19.33 6.36
N SER A 24 -17.59 20.04 5.51
CA SER A 24 -17.30 19.95 4.08
C SER A 24 -15.82 20.34 3.94
N GLU A 25 -14.93 19.35 4.00
CA GLU A 25 -13.69 19.42 3.25
C GLU A 25 -14.12 19.95 1.89
N VAL A 26 -13.64 21.15 1.56
CA VAL A 26 -13.76 21.67 0.20
C VAL A 26 -13.09 20.60 -0.64
N GLU A 27 -13.88 19.67 -1.16
CA GLU A 27 -13.41 18.61 -2.04
C GLU A 27 -12.68 19.34 -3.13
N SER A 28 -11.35 19.23 -3.11
CA SER A 28 -10.52 19.95 -4.07
C SER A 28 -11.03 19.54 -5.43
N SER A 29 -11.45 20.51 -6.25
CA SER A 29 -11.92 20.31 -7.63
C SER A 29 -10.85 19.73 -8.56
N LEU A 30 -9.71 19.32 -8.00
CA LEU A 30 -8.61 18.68 -8.67
C LEU A 30 -9.03 17.29 -9.14
N SER A 31 -8.69 16.98 -10.37
CA SER A 31 -8.70 15.64 -10.92
C SER A 31 -7.87 14.68 -10.04
N ILE A 32 -8.19 13.39 -10.09
CA ILE A 32 -7.45 12.36 -9.35
C ILE A 32 -5.95 12.40 -9.70
N THR A 33 -5.61 12.65 -10.96
CA THR A 33 -4.23 12.81 -11.44
C THR A 33 -3.52 13.96 -10.74
N GLU A 34 -4.14 15.15 -10.67
CA GLU A 34 -3.57 16.31 -9.98
C GLU A 34 -3.39 16.03 -8.48
N GLN A 35 -4.36 15.38 -7.83
CA GLN A 35 -4.23 14.97 -6.43
C GLN A 35 -3.04 14.02 -6.21
N LEU A 36 -2.83 13.07 -7.12
CA LEU A 36 -1.72 12.11 -7.06
C LEU A 36 -0.37 12.79 -7.31
N HIS A 37 -0.30 13.73 -8.25
CA HIS A 37 0.88 14.54 -8.49
C HIS A 37 1.22 15.41 -7.25
N GLN A 38 0.25 16.12 -6.67
CA GLN A 38 0.46 16.89 -5.43
C GLN A 38 0.90 16.00 -4.26
N LYS A 39 0.37 14.77 -4.19
CA LYS A 39 0.84 13.76 -3.23
C LYS A 39 2.30 13.40 -3.46
N ALA A 40 2.71 13.19 -4.72
CA ALA A 40 4.08 12.88 -5.10
C ALA A 40 5.05 14.00 -4.67
N LEU A 41 4.72 15.25 -4.97
CA LEU A 41 5.51 16.43 -4.55
C LEU A 41 5.60 16.55 -3.02
N SER A 42 4.48 16.34 -2.32
CA SER A 42 4.46 16.32 -0.85
C SER A 42 5.37 15.22 -0.28
N MET A 43 5.41 14.05 -0.92
CA MET A 43 6.30 12.96 -0.54
C MET A 43 7.76 13.30 -0.83
N LYS A 44 8.10 13.89 -1.99
CA LYS A 44 9.45 14.38 -2.28
C LYS A 44 9.94 15.31 -1.18
N LYS A 45 9.17 16.35 -0.87
CA LYS A 45 9.48 17.32 0.18
C LYS A 45 9.67 16.68 1.57
N LYS A 46 8.86 15.67 1.91
CA LYS A 46 9.00 14.93 3.18
C LYS A 46 10.25 14.06 3.25
N ARG A 47 10.88 13.77 2.11
CA ARG A 47 12.09 12.94 1.98
C ARG A 47 13.34 13.78 1.79
N GLU A 48 13.21 15.03 1.35
CA GLU A 48 14.29 16.01 1.40
C GLU A 48 14.88 16.08 2.82
N GLY A 49 16.21 15.98 2.92
CA GLY A 49 16.94 15.96 4.19
C GLY A 49 16.92 14.62 4.94
N LYS A 50 16.19 13.60 4.46
CA LYS A 50 16.29 12.23 5.02
C LYS A 50 17.36 11.43 4.31
N GLN A 51 17.85 10.39 4.98
CA GLN A 51 18.76 9.42 4.38
C GLN A 51 18.08 8.76 3.17
N ARG A 52 18.72 8.87 2.00
CA ARG A 52 18.29 8.21 0.76
C ARG A 52 18.34 6.69 0.92
N MET A 53 17.38 6.00 0.32
CA MET A 53 17.37 4.54 0.29
C MET A 53 18.58 4.04 -0.51
N PRO A 54 19.45 3.17 0.04
CA PRO A 54 20.65 2.73 -0.66
C PRO A 54 20.29 1.83 -1.86
N ILE A 55 20.31 2.40 -3.07
CA ILE A 55 20.10 1.64 -4.33
C ILE A 55 21.42 1.22 -5.00
N TYR A 56 22.51 1.89 -4.68
CA TYR A 56 23.85 1.60 -5.21
C TYR A 56 24.61 0.60 -4.34
N GLN A 57 25.47 -0.18 -4.98
CA GLN A 57 26.48 -1.00 -4.34
C GLN A 57 27.82 -0.24 -4.23
N PRO A 58 28.79 -0.72 -3.45
CA PRO A 58 30.12 -0.11 -3.39
C PRO A 58 30.74 0.09 -4.78
N GLN A 59 31.41 1.23 -5.00
CA GLN A 59 32.04 1.56 -6.28
C GLN A 59 33.32 0.75 -6.49
N ASN A 60 33.18 -0.40 -7.14
CA ASN A 60 34.27 -1.26 -7.56
C ASN A 60 33.89 -2.01 -8.84
N ASP A 61 34.87 -2.62 -9.50
CA ASP A 61 34.67 -3.35 -10.76
C ASP A 61 33.62 -4.44 -10.65
N LYS A 62 33.55 -5.06 -9.47
CA LYS A 62 32.61 -6.12 -9.14
C LYS A 62 31.15 -5.69 -9.34
N PHE A 63 30.77 -4.50 -8.87
CA PHE A 63 29.39 -3.99 -9.00
C PHE A 63 29.20 -2.96 -10.11
N SER A 64 30.21 -2.75 -10.96
CA SER A 64 30.22 -1.73 -12.02
C SER A 64 29.01 -1.85 -12.97
N GLN A 65 28.69 -3.07 -13.44
CA GLN A 65 27.55 -3.31 -14.34
C GLN A 65 26.22 -2.98 -13.66
N TYR A 66 26.03 -3.41 -12.41
CA TYR A 66 24.84 -3.13 -11.62
C TYR A 66 24.68 -1.62 -11.40
N ASN A 67 25.70 -0.95 -10.87
CA ASN A 67 25.66 0.49 -10.60
C ASN A 67 25.47 1.32 -11.88
N ARG A 68 25.97 0.85 -13.03
CA ARG A 68 25.69 1.46 -14.32
C ARG A 68 24.22 1.36 -14.70
N GLN A 69 23.61 0.17 -14.58
CA GLN A 69 22.19 -0.01 -14.88
C GLN A 69 21.28 0.80 -13.95
N ILE A 70 21.62 0.89 -12.65
CA ILE A 70 20.88 1.75 -11.72
C ILE A 70 20.98 3.23 -12.09
N ARG A 71 22.17 3.71 -12.50
CA ARG A 71 22.32 5.10 -12.98
C ARG A 71 21.49 5.37 -14.22
N GLN A 72 21.51 4.48 -15.20
CA GLN A 72 20.67 4.60 -16.40
C GLN A 72 19.19 4.67 -16.04
N LEU A 73 18.73 3.85 -15.09
CA LEU A 73 17.34 3.89 -14.65
C LEU A 73 16.99 5.20 -13.94
N VAL A 74 17.91 5.78 -13.14
CA VAL A 74 17.75 7.11 -12.53
C VAL A 74 17.67 8.20 -13.61
N GLU A 75 18.59 8.20 -14.58
CA GLU A 75 18.63 9.15 -15.69
C GLU A 75 17.33 9.10 -16.52
N LEU A 76 16.85 7.90 -16.86
CA LEU A 76 15.58 7.71 -17.56
C LEU A 76 14.37 8.23 -16.76
N SER A 77 14.50 8.38 -15.45
CA SER A 77 13.41 8.76 -14.54
C SER A 77 13.54 10.18 -13.99
N GLU A 78 14.45 11.01 -14.51
CA GLU A 78 14.77 12.34 -13.98
C GLU A 78 13.52 13.25 -13.86
N ASN A 79 12.63 13.16 -14.85
CA ASN A 79 11.38 13.94 -14.89
C ASN A 79 10.15 13.16 -14.43
N ALA A 80 10.32 12.06 -13.68
CA ALA A 80 9.19 11.22 -13.24
C ALA A 80 8.17 11.95 -12.35
N LEU A 81 8.48 13.16 -11.86
CA LEU A 81 7.59 14.00 -11.04
C LEU A 81 6.90 15.10 -11.83
N THR A 82 6.94 15.07 -13.17
CA THR A 82 6.15 15.95 -14.04
C THR A 82 4.64 15.73 -13.85
N ASP A 83 3.83 16.74 -14.15
CA ASP A 83 2.37 16.63 -14.26
C ASP A 83 1.90 16.36 -15.70
N ASP A 84 2.80 16.41 -16.69
CA ASP A 84 2.48 16.11 -18.09
C ASP A 84 2.35 14.58 -18.31
N LEU A 85 1.13 14.16 -18.66
CA LEU A 85 0.81 12.76 -18.94
C LEU A 85 1.56 12.20 -20.16
N ASN A 86 1.88 13.01 -21.16
CA ASN A 86 2.65 12.55 -22.32
C ASN A 86 4.09 12.26 -21.92
N GLU A 87 4.70 13.18 -21.16
CA GLU A 87 6.05 12.98 -20.63
C GLU A 87 6.13 11.75 -19.71
N LEU A 88 5.12 11.51 -18.86
CA LEU A 88 5.06 10.28 -18.04
C LEU A 88 4.98 9.00 -18.89
N ASN A 89 4.32 9.03 -20.05
CA ASN A 89 4.28 7.90 -20.98
C ASN A 89 5.62 7.71 -21.70
N ASP A 90 6.23 8.80 -22.17
CA ASP A 90 7.55 8.76 -22.83
C ASP A 90 8.61 8.16 -21.90
N ILE A 91 8.59 8.53 -20.61
CA ILE A 91 9.46 7.95 -19.58
C ILE A 91 9.17 6.44 -19.44
N TYR A 92 7.90 6.03 -19.34
CA TYR A 92 7.52 4.63 -19.19
C TYR A 92 8.02 3.79 -20.38
N GLU A 93 7.80 4.24 -21.61
CA GLU A 93 8.22 3.58 -22.83
C GLU A 93 9.74 3.52 -22.96
N SER A 94 10.44 4.58 -22.56
CA SER A 94 11.90 4.62 -22.54
C SER A 94 12.49 3.58 -21.56
N ILE A 95 11.86 3.40 -20.39
CA ILE A 95 12.24 2.36 -19.42
C ILE A 95 11.99 0.95 -19.98
N GLU A 96 10.88 0.72 -20.68
CA GLU A 96 10.58 -0.57 -21.34
C GLU A 96 11.60 -0.90 -22.45
N SER A 97 11.93 0.08 -23.29
CA SER A 97 12.95 -0.05 -24.34
C SER A 97 14.33 -0.34 -23.76
N TRP A 98 14.73 0.38 -22.70
CA TRP A 98 15.96 0.10 -21.96
C TRP A 98 15.96 -1.31 -21.35
N ASN A 99 14.86 -1.73 -20.73
CA ASN A 99 14.79 -3.07 -20.13
C ASN A 99 14.89 -4.20 -21.16
N SER A 100 14.34 -3.98 -22.36
CA SER A 100 14.41 -4.94 -23.47
C SER A 100 15.82 -5.05 -24.07
N SER A 101 16.63 -3.99 -23.96
CA SER A 101 17.97 -3.91 -24.55
C SER A 101 19.12 -4.08 -23.55
N ARG A 102 18.86 -3.95 -22.24
CA ARG A 102 19.90 -4.09 -21.20
C ARG A 102 20.45 -5.52 -21.15
N SER A 103 21.74 -5.64 -20.86
CA SER A 103 22.36 -6.94 -20.59
C SER A 103 21.94 -7.48 -19.22
N LYS A 104 21.64 -8.78 -19.13
CA LYS A 104 21.45 -9.42 -17.82
C LYS A 104 22.72 -9.35 -16.97
N ILE A 105 22.55 -9.09 -15.69
CA ILE A 105 23.67 -9.07 -14.72
C ILE A 105 23.97 -10.51 -14.32
N ARG A 106 25.21 -10.94 -14.54
CA ARG A 106 25.65 -12.28 -14.14
C ARG A 106 25.82 -12.36 -12.62
N PRO A 107 25.51 -13.51 -11.99
CA PRO A 107 25.84 -13.73 -10.59
C PRO A 107 27.33 -13.51 -10.33
N ILE A 108 27.65 -12.92 -9.18
CA ILE A 108 29.03 -12.61 -8.85
C ILE A 108 29.58 -13.60 -7.85
N ARG A 109 30.65 -14.31 -8.23
CA ARG A 109 31.40 -15.18 -7.32
C ARG A 109 32.34 -14.37 -6.46
N GLN A 110 32.31 -14.60 -5.14
CA GLN A 110 33.25 -14.01 -4.20
C GLN A 110 33.96 -15.10 -3.43
N SER A 111 35.26 -15.23 -3.65
CA SER A 111 36.12 -16.09 -2.85
C SER A 111 36.60 -15.33 -1.62
N TYR A 112 36.50 -15.95 -0.45
CA TYR A 112 37.12 -15.46 0.78
C TYR A 112 38.07 -16.54 1.33
N ILE A 113 39.26 -16.11 1.74
CA ILE A 113 40.23 -16.99 2.41
C ILE A 113 39.95 -16.89 3.91
N SER A 114 39.51 -18.00 4.51
CA SER A 114 39.42 -18.10 5.97
C SER A 114 40.80 -18.41 6.55
N TYR A 115 41.12 -17.87 7.73
CA TYR A 115 42.33 -18.22 8.48
C TYR A 115 42.35 -19.75 8.71
N GLY A 116 43.17 -20.47 7.94
CA GLY A 116 43.19 -21.95 7.91
C GLY A 116 43.14 -22.62 6.53
N MET A 117 43.46 -21.92 5.43
CA MET A 117 43.64 -22.46 4.05
C MET A 117 42.39 -22.98 3.30
N ASN A 118 41.18 -22.88 3.86
CA ASN A 118 39.95 -23.16 3.11
C ASN A 118 39.45 -21.91 2.36
N VAL A 119 39.26 -22.04 1.04
CA VAL A 119 38.64 -21.02 0.18
C VAL A 119 37.14 -21.27 0.13
N TYR A 120 36.35 -20.37 0.70
CA TYR A 120 34.90 -20.40 0.58
C TYR A 120 34.48 -19.48 -0.57
N THR A 121 33.62 -19.98 -1.46
CA THR A 121 33.04 -19.16 -2.53
C THR A 121 31.58 -18.87 -2.22
N THR A 122 31.24 -17.60 -2.01
CA THR A 122 29.85 -17.14 -1.88
C THR A 122 29.42 -16.51 -3.20
N GLU A 123 28.28 -16.95 -3.72
CA GLU A 123 27.68 -16.37 -4.92
C GLU A 123 26.69 -15.27 -4.52
N ILE A 124 26.98 -14.03 -4.91
CA ILE A 124 26.03 -12.93 -4.79
C ILE A 124 25.05 -13.05 -5.97
N LYS A 125 23.91 -13.67 -5.70
CA LYS A 125 22.74 -13.73 -6.60
C LYS A 125 21.84 -12.50 -6.37
N GLY A 126 20.79 -12.33 -7.18
CA GLY A 126 19.77 -11.33 -6.87
C GLY A 126 20.07 -9.91 -7.36
N LEU A 127 21.11 -9.68 -8.18
CA LEU A 127 21.43 -8.33 -8.65
C LEU A 127 20.54 -7.91 -9.83
N ASP A 128 20.32 -8.80 -10.79
CA ASP A 128 19.42 -8.55 -11.91
C ASP A 128 17.98 -8.40 -11.39
N GLU A 129 17.57 -9.26 -10.46
CA GLU A 129 16.27 -9.23 -9.79
C GLU A 129 16.08 -7.93 -8.99
N ARG A 130 17.16 -7.35 -8.44
CA ARG A 130 17.11 -6.03 -7.79
C ARG A 130 16.88 -4.91 -8.80
N VAL A 131 17.57 -4.94 -9.94
CA VAL A 131 17.32 -3.98 -11.03
C VAL A 131 15.87 -4.07 -11.51
N THR A 132 15.36 -5.29 -11.75
CA THR A 132 13.95 -5.54 -12.09
C THR A 132 13.00 -4.95 -11.06
N LYS A 133 13.25 -5.18 -9.76
CA LYS A 133 12.42 -4.60 -8.69
C LYS A 133 12.39 -3.07 -8.73
N TYR A 134 13.53 -2.43 -8.95
CA TYR A 134 13.56 -0.96 -9.06
C TYR A 134 12.83 -0.46 -10.31
N ARG A 135 13.04 -1.12 -11.46
CA ARG A 135 12.31 -0.84 -12.71
C ARG A 135 10.79 -0.88 -12.50
N ILE A 136 10.29 -1.98 -11.94
CA ILE A 136 8.85 -2.15 -11.67
C ILE A 136 8.36 -1.10 -10.68
N SER A 137 9.13 -0.77 -9.65
CA SER A 137 8.72 0.24 -8.67
C SER A 137 8.54 1.63 -9.28
N ILE A 138 9.43 2.04 -10.21
CA ILE A 138 9.30 3.34 -10.87
C ILE A 138 8.18 3.32 -11.92
N GLN A 139 8.06 2.25 -12.70
CA GLN A 139 6.96 2.08 -13.65
C GLN A 139 5.59 2.10 -12.97
N HIS A 140 5.46 1.39 -11.85
CA HIS A 140 4.27 1.42 -11.02
C HIS A 140 3.95 2.85 -10.54
N PHE A 141 4.96 3.60 -10.08
CA PHE A 141 4.79 4.99 -9.66
C PHE A 141 4.28 5.88 -10.80
N LEU A 142 4.86 5.76 -12.01
CA LEU A 142 4.42 6.50 -13.20
C LEU A 142 2.95 6.18 -13.54
N LEU A 143 2.60 4.90 -13.60
CA LEU A 143 1.22 4.46 -13.88
C LEU A 143 0.24 4.93 -12.82
N GLN A 144 0.65 4.96 -11.55
CA GLN A 144 -0.18 5.51 -10.47
C GLN A 144 -0.48 6.98 -10.69
N GLN A 145 0.51 7.82 -10.99
CA GLN A 145 0.28 9.26 -11.25
C GLN A 145 -0.74 9.48 -12.36
N GLN A 146 -0.68 8.64 -13.40
CA GLN A 146 -1.60 8.68 -14.53
C GLN A 146 -2.97 8.03 -14.25
N ASN A 147 -3.20 7.52 -13.03
CA ASN A 147 -4.39 6.77 -12.64
C ASN A 147 -4.66 5.48 -13.44
N LYS A 148 -3.63 4.91 -14.10
CA LYS A 148 -3.70 3.74 -14.99
C LYS A 148 -3.67 2.42 -14.22
N THR A 149 -4.77 2.12 -13.54
CA THR A 149 -4.83 1.04 -12.54
C THR A 149 -4.80 -0.37 -13.16
N ASP A 150 -5.47 -0.61 -14.31
CA ASP A 150 -5.39 -1.91 -15.00
C ASP A 150 -3.98 -2.20 -15.56
N GLU A 151 -3.24 -1.16 -15.96
CA GLU A 151 -1.87 -1.29 -16.47
C GLU A 151 -0.91 -1.70 -15.35
N ILE A 152 -1.15 -1.27 -14.11
CA ILE A 152 -0.38 -1.74 -12.93
C ILE A 152 -0.55 -3.25 -12.74
N ILE A 153 -1.77 -3.77 -12.88
CA ILE A 153 -2.04 -5.21 -12.79
C ILE A 153 -1.27 -5.94 -13.89
N SER A 154 -1.33 -5.42 -15.12
CA SER A 154 -0.65 -5.99 -16.28
C SER A 154 0.87 -5.99 -16.14
N LEU A 155 1.46 -4.91 -15.62
CA LEU A 155 2.89 -4.81 -15.31
C LEU A 155 3.34 -5.89 -14.32
N LEU A 156 2.59 -6.07 -13.22
CA LEU A 156 2.96 -7.00 -12.16
C LEU A 156 2.79 -8.46 -12.57
N LEU A 157 1.67 -8.80 -13.21
CA LEU A 157 1.41 -10.17 -13.67
C LEU A 157 2.24 -10.51 -14.92
N GLY A 158 2.59 -9.53 -15.75
CA GLY A 158 3.49 -9.71 -16.89
C GLY A 158 4.91 -10.10 -16.46
N GLU A 159 5.42 -9.53 -15.37
CA GLU A 159 6.75 -9.91 -14.86
C GLU A 159 6.73 -11.25 -14.11
N TYR A 160 5.77 -11.45 -13.19
CA TYR A 160 5.82 -12.55 -12.23
C TYR A 160 4.91 -13.74 -12.59
N GLN A 161 4.11 -13.66 -13.65
CA GLN A 161 3.21 -14.70 -14.19
C GLN A 161 2.08 -15.16 -13.24
N THR A 162 2.38 -15.43 -11.97
CA THR A 162 1.43 -15.84 -10.93
C THR A 162 1.56 -14.97 -9.67
N ILE A 163 0.54 -15.03 -8.80
CA ILE A 163 0.51 -14.26 -7.55
C ILE A 163 1.44 -14.84 -6.48
N GLU A 164 1.76 -16.14 -6.57
CA GLU A 164 2.65 -16.84 -5.66
C GLU A 164 4.11 -16.42 -5.87
N GLU A 165 4.51 -16.23 -7.13
CA GLU A 165 5.85 -15.76 -7.52
C GLU A 165 6.05 -14.27 -7.25
N LEU A 166 4.97 -13.52 -7.06
CA LEU A 166 5.01 -12.08 -6.78
C LEU A 166 5.70 -11.80 -5.43
N PRO A 167 6.79 -11.00 -5.40
CA PRO A 167 7.42 -10.57 -4.16
C PRO A 167 6.42 -9.91 -3.22
N GLN A 168 6.57 -10.16 -1.91
CA GLN A 168 5.65 -9.67 -0.88
C GLN A 168 5.31 -8.17 -1.02
N LEU A 169 6.31 -7.32 -1.34
CA LEU A 169 6.11 -5.89 -1.51
C LEU A 169 5.12 -5.56 -2.65
N PHE A 170 5.12 -6.34 -3.73
CA PHE A 170 4.23 -6.13 -4.87
C PHE A 170 2.85 -6.76 -4.67
N ARG A 171 2.69 -7.69 -3.72
CA ARG A 171 1.37 -8.23 -3.36
C ARG A 171 0.44 -7.13 -2.85
N HIS A 172 0.94 -6.23 -2.00
CA HIS A 172 0.17 -5.06 -1.55
C HIS A 172 -0.22 -4.15 -2.73
N HIS A 173 0.70 -3.91 -3.66
CA HIS A 173 0.43 -3.09 -4.85
C HIS A 173 -0.65 -3.72 -5.75
N LEU A 174 -0.54 -5.01 -6.03
CA LEU A 174 -1.52 -5.74 -6.82
C LEU A 174 -2.90 -5.77 -6.16
N ALA A 175 -2.96 -6.07 -4.85
CA ALA A 175 -4.21 -6.08 -4.11
C ALA A 175 -4.86 -4.69 -4.05
N ALA A 176 -4.07 -3.62 -3.89
CA ALA A 176 -4.58 -2.26 -3.93
C ALA A 176 -5.15 -1.90 -5.31
N ALA A 177 -4.48 -2.31 -6.40
CA ALA A 177 -4.97 -2.10 -7.76
C ALA A 177 -6.30 -2.83 -8.00
N TYR A 178 -6.41 -4.10 -7.59
CA TYR A 178 -7.67 -4.85 -7.67
C TYR A 178 -8.80 -4.19 -6.86
N ALA A 179 -8.53 -3.79 -5.62
CA ALA A 179 -9.52 -3.14 -4.76
C ALA A 179 -10.00 -1.80 -5.34
N LYS A 180 -9.11 -1.03 -5.98
CA LYS A 180 -9.46 0.25 -6.64
C LYS A 180 -10.37 0.06 -7.86
N LEU A 181 -10.33 -1.12 -8.49
CA LEU A 181 -11.23 -1.52 -9.56
C LEU A 181 -12.46 -2.30 -9.05
N ASN A 182 -12.71 -2.29 -7.74
CA ASN A 182 -13.77 -3.04 -7.06
C ASN A 182 -13.71 -4.57 -7.29
N ARG A 183 -12.55 -5.12 -7.65
CA ARG A 183 -12.30 -6.57 -7.80
C ARG A 183 -11.83 -7.16 -6.47
N TYR A 184 -12.69 -7.07 -5.46
CA TYR A 184 -12.32 -7.39 -4.08
C TYR A 184 -12.02 -8.89 -3.86
N ASP A 185 -12.66 -9.78 -4.61
CA ASP A 185 -12.34 -11.21 -4.66
C ASP A 185 -10.85 -11.43 -5.01
N LYS A 186 -10.35 -10.75 -6.05
CA LYS A 186 -8.94 -10.84 -6.46
C LYS A 186 -7.99 -10.18 -5.46
N ALA A 187 -8.41 -9.08 -4.83
CA ALA A 187 -7.63 -8.48 -3.76
C ALA A 187 -7.49 -9.44 -2.56
N ILE A 188 -8.56 -10.16 -2.21
CA ILE A 188 -8.57 -11.20 -1.18
C ILE A 188 -7.61 -12.32 -1.58
N ASP A 189 -7.72 -12.87 -2.78
CA ASP A 189 -6.84 -13.96 -3.27
C ASP A 189 -5.35 -13.64 -3.05
N VAL A 190 -4.93 -12.41 -3.41
CA VAL A 190 -3.54 -11.94 -3.26
C VAL A 190 -3.14 -11.78 -1.79
N LEU A 191 -4.01 -11.20 -0.96
CA LEU A 191 -3.73 -10.92 0.45
C LEU A 191 -3.83 -12.16 1.34
N SER A 192 -4.58 -13.18 0.93
CA SER A 192 -4.67 -14.46 1.64
C SER A 192 -3.36 -15.28 1.58
N LEU A 193 -2.39 -14.87 0.76
CA LEU A 193 -1.05 -15.48 0.72
C LEU A 193 -0.15 -15.10 1.91
N PHE A 194 -0.60 -14.21 2.80
CA PHE A 194 0.13 -13.85 4.02
C PHE A 194 -0.28 -14.79 5.16
N ASP A 195 0.69 -15.17 6.00
CA ASP A 195 0.43 -15.90 7.24
C ASP A 195 0.00 -14.94 8.35
N TYR A 196 -1.29 -14.81 8.59
CA TYR A 196 -1.81 -13.88 9.60
C TYR A 196 -1.57 -14.33 11.05
N GLU A 197 -1.07 -15.55 11.26
CA GLU A 197 -0.56 -16.02 12.56
C GLU A 197 0.93 -15.69 12.75
N ASP A 198 1.60 -15.07 11.78
CA ASP A 198 2.96 -14.54 11.92
C ASP A 198 2.93 -13.08 12.43
N GLU A 199 3.64 -12.80 13.52
CA GLU A 199 3.79 -11.44 14.08
C GLU A 199 4.38 -10.45 13.07
N SER A 200 5.19 -10.93 12.12
CA SER A 200 5.85 -10.12 11.10
C SER A 200 4.84 -9.41 10.17
N VAL A 201 3.62 -9.96 10.02
CA VAL A 201 2.55 -9.35 9.24
C VAL A 201 2.13 -8.03 9.85
N LYS A 202 2.37 -6.96 9.09
CA LYS A 202 2.13 -5.59 9.56
C LYS A 202 0.61 -5.31 9.68
N PRO A 203 0.20 -4.47 10.64
CA PRO A 203 -1.20 -4.06 10.78
C PRO A 203 -1.84 -3.49 9.50
N TYR A 204 -1.04 -2.87 8.63
CA TYR A 204 -1.51 -2.39 7.32
C TYR A 204 -2.00 -3.53 6.42
N THR A 205 -1.31 -4.68 6.39
CA THR A 205 -1.74 -5.86 5.63
C THR A 205 -3.07 -6.42 6.15
N VAL A 206 -3.24 -6.46 7.47
CA VAL A 206 -4.50 -6.87 8.13
C VAL A 206 -5.63 -5.93 7.71
N ARG A 207 -5.39 -4.61 7.77
CA ARG A 207 -6.34 -3.60 7.30
C ARG A 207 -6.74 -3.80 5.85
N MET A 208 -5.78 -4.03 4.95
CA MET A 208 -6.09 -4.23 3.53
C MET A 208 -7.00 -5.44 3.31
N LEU A 209 -6.72 -6.57 3.95
CA LEU A 209 -7.55 -7.77 3.79
C LEU A 209 -8.93 -7.59 4.43
N ALA A 210 -9.01 -6.99 5.62
CA ALA A 210 -10.28 -6.66 6.25
C ALA A 210 -11.13 -5.75 5.35
N MET A 211 -10.53 -4.72 4.75
CA MET A 211 -11.23 -3.83 3.82
C MET A 211 -11.65 -4.54 2.53
N ALA A 212 -10.84 -5.46 2.01
CA ALA A 212 -11.20 -6.27 0.85
C ALA A 212 -12.39 -7.21 1.18
N TYR A 213 -12.40 -7.83 2.37
CA TYR A 213 -13.54 -8.60 2.85
C TYR A 213 -14.81 -7.75 2.94
N VAL A 214 -14.74 -6.56 3.56
CA VAL A 214 -15.89 -5.64 3.62
C VAL A 214 -16.38 -5.25 2.23
N GLY A 215 -15.47 -4.86 1.33
CA GLY A 215 -15.80 -4.53 -0.06
C GLY A 215 -16.44 -5.70 -0.83
N ASN A 216 -16.10 -6.93 -0.46
CA ASN A 216 -16.68 -8.14 -1.03
C ASN A 216 -17.94 -8.63 -0.27
N GLY A 217 -18.49 -7.84 0.65
CA GLY A 217 -19.67 -8.21 1.45
C GLY A 217 -19.42 -9.28 2.53
N GLN A 218 -18.16 -9.60 2.83
CA GLN A 218 -17.75 -10.63 3.79
C GLN A 218 -17.32 -10.03 5.13
N SER A 219 -18.10 -9.07 5.65
CA SER A 219 -17.69 -8.28 6.81
C SER A 219 -17.46 -9.09 8.08
N GLN A 220 -18.16 -10.21 8.28
CA GLN A 220 -17.88 -11.10 9.41
C GLN A 220 -16.45 -11.64 9.36
N LYS A 221 -15.95 -12.04 8.19
CA LYS A 221 -14.56 -12.50 8.04
C LYS A 221 -13.55 -11.38 8.32
N ALA A 222 -13.92 -10.12 8.06
CA ALA A 222 -13.09 -8.98 8.43
C ALA A 222 -12.98 -8.87 9.96
N ILE A 223 -14.09 -9.01 10.69
CA ILE A 223 -14.10 -9.03 12.16
C ILE A 223 -13.30 -10.23 12.69
N ASP A 224 -13.54 -11.43 12.16
CA ASP A 224 -12.85 -12.67 12.57
C ASP A 224 -11.33 -12.54 12.40
N LEU A 225 -10.87 -11.95 11.29
CA LEU A 225 -9.45 -11.67 11.04
C LEU A 225 -8.85 -10.71 12.09
N ILE A 226 -9.59 -9.65 12.45
CA ILE A 226 -9.13 -8.68 13.45
C ILE A 226 -9.06 -9.32 14.83
N GLU A 227 -10.04 -10.13 15.20
CA GLU A 227 -10.09 -10.85 16.46
C GLU A 227 -9.02 -11.94 16.55
N LEU A 228 -8.76 -12.66 15.46
CA LEU A 228 -7.63 -13.58 15.36
C LEU A 228 -6.32 -12.86 15.68
N ARG A 229 -6.07 -11.72 15.03
CA ARG A 229 -4.85 -10.91 15.30
C ARG A 229 -4.78 -10.42 16.74
N ALA A 230 -5.89 -9.96 17.30
CA ALA A 230 -5.96 -9.51 18.69
C ALA A 230 -5.70 -10.66 19.68
N LYS A 231 -6.21 -11.86 19.38
CA LYS A 231 -6.01 -13.06 20.21
C LYS A 231 -4.55 -13.51 20.25
N HIS A 232 -3.86 -13.51 19.11
CA HIS A 232 -2.46 -13.97 19.05
C HIS A 232 -1.45 -12.94 19.56
N PHE A 233 -1.69 -11.65 19.32
CA PHE A 233 -0.68 -10.60 19.55
C PHE A 233 -1.13 -9.48 20.50
N GLY A 234 -2.29 -9.65 21.12
CA GLY A 234 -2.93 -8.63 21.94
C GLY A 234 -3.70 -7.60 21.12
N THR A 235 -4.69 -7.00 21.78
CA THR A 235 -5.48 -5.91 21.23
C THR A 235 -4.63 -4.63 21.21
N THR A 236 -4.58 -3.97 20.05
CA THR A 236 -3.89 -2.67 19.88
C THR A 236 -4.89 -1.62 19.41
N ASP A 237 -4.61 -0.33 19.67
CA ASP A 237 -5.46 0.77 19.19
C ASP A 237 -5.68 0.72 17.67
N LYS A 238 -4.69 0.23 16.90
CA LYS A 238 -4.81 0.08 15.44
C LYS A 238 -5.82 -0.99 15.04
N LEU A 239 -5.85 -2.12 15.78
CA LEU A 239 -6.83 -3.17 15.56
C LEU A 239 -8.23 -2.73 16.02
N LEU A 240 -8.32 -2.01 17.14
CA LEU A 240 -9.59 -1.43 17.60
C LEU A 240 -10.12 -0.38 16.62
N GLN A 241 -9.29 0.52 16.10
CA GLN A 241 -9.70 1.48 15.06
C GLN A 241 -10.18 0.78 13.79
N LEU A 242 -9.50 -0.30 13.39
CA LEU A 242 -9.93 -1.11 12.25
C LEU A 242 -11.28 -1.79 12.54
N LYS A 243 -11.45 -2.40 13.71
CA LYS A 243 -12.70 -3.04 14.14
C LYS A 243 -13.84 -2.04 14.17
N TYR A 244 -13.65 -0.91 14.85
CA TYR A 244 -14.61 0.19 14.92
C TYR A 244 -15.10 0.59 13.53
N GLY A 245 -14.14 0.83 12.62
CA GLY A 245 -14.47 1.25 11.28
C GLY A 245 -15.18 0.16 10.44
N VAL A 246 -14.86 -1.13 10.63
CA VAL A 246 -15.63 -2.23 10.02
C VAL A 246 -17.06 -2.30 10.57
N LEU A 247 -17.23 -2.12 11.88
CA LEU A 247 -18.54 -2.14 12.56
C LEU A 247 -19.45 -1.00 12.07
N LEU A 248 -18.89 0.20 11.88
CA LEU A 248 -19.61 1.31 11.27
C LEU A 248 -20.06 0.99 9.85
N GLU A 249 -19.20 0.39 9.03
CA GLU A 249 -19.52 0.05 7.63
C GLU A 249 -20.63 -1.00 7.51
N ILE A 250 -20.79 -1.89 8.49
CA ILE A 250 -21.91 -2.85 8.54
C ILE A 250 -23.15 -2.31 9.28
N GLY A 251 -23.08 -1.13 9.86
CA GLY A 251 -24.17 -0.53 10.64
C GLY A 251 -24.40 -1.13 12.01
N ASP A 252 -23.43 -1.87 12.57
CA ASP A 252 -23.49 -2.38 13.95
C ASP A 252 -23.04 -1.29 14.93
N MET A 253 -23.93 -0.31 15.13
CA MET A 253 -23.65 0.89 15.92
C MET A 253 -23.40 0.56 17.40
N ALA A 254 -24.07 -0.46 17.94
CA ALA A 254 -23.92 -0.86 19.33
C ALA A 254 -22.51 -1.42 19.59
N ALA A 255 -22.07 -2.38 18.78
CA ALA A 255 -20.70 -2.91 18.90
C ALA A 255 -19.66 -1.83 18.57
N ALA A 256 -19.94 -0.92 17.63
CA ALA A 256 -19.04 0.19 17.33
C ALA A 256 -18.87 1.13 18.54
N GLU A 257 -19.94 1.42 19.28
CA GLU A 257 -19.89 2.26 20.48
C GLU A 257 -19.06 1.60 21.59
N GLU A 258 -19.21 0.30 21.82
CA GLU A 258 -18.36 -0.44 22.77
C GLU A 258 -16.87 -0.36 22.41
N VAL A 259 -16.53 -0.47 21.12
CA VAL A 259 -15.14 -0.31 20.67
C VAL A 259 -14.66 1.14 20.82
N ALA A 260 -15.54 2.13 20.63
CA ALA A 260 -15.21 3.54 20.83
C ALA A 260 -14.92 3.88 22.30
N GLU A 261 -15.62 3.25 23.25
CA GLU A 261 -15.33 3.36 24.68
C GLU A 261 -13.96 2.78 25.04
N GLN A 262 -13.61 1.63 24.45
CA GLN A 262 -12.27 1.02 24.62
C GLN A 262 -11.16 1.94 24.09
N LEU A 263 -11.35 2.53 22.90
CA LEU A 263 -10.42 3.49 22.32
C LEU A 263 -10.29 4.76 23.17
N SER A 264 -11.40 5.27 23.70
CA SER A 264 -11.39 6.45 24.58
C SER A 264 -10.59 6.20 25.86
N SER A 265 -10.66 4.99 26.40
CA SER A 265 -9.89 4.57 27.57
C SER A 265 -8.37 4.54 27.32
N SER A 266 -7.93 4.38 26.07
CA SER A 266 -6.51 4.44 25.68
C SER A 266 -6.07 5.83 25.17
N ASN A 267 -6.91 6.86 25.28
CA ASN A 267 -6.72 8.19 24.66
C ASN A 267 -6.62 8.14 23.12
N ALA A 268 -7.08 7.07 22.48
CA ALA A 268 -7.14 6.96 21.03
C ALA A 268 -8.50 7.47 20.53
N MET A 269 -8.49 8.29 19.48
CA MET A 269 -9.74 8.72 18.85
C MET A 269 -10.26 7.67 17.87
N PRO A 270 -11.56 7.32 17.91
CA PRO A 270 -12.20 6.52 16.87
C PRO A 270 -12.05 7.19 15.52
N LYS A 271 -11.73 6.40 14.49
CA LYS A 271 -11.61 6.88 13.11
C LYS A 271 -12.41 5.96 12.21
N SER A 272 -13.25 6.54 11.35
CA SER A 272 -13.94 5.76 10.32
C SER A 272 -12.92 5.11 9.38
N LEU A 273 -13.34 4.04 8.69
CA LEU A 273 -12.61 3.57 7.53
C LEU A 273 -12.76 4.63 6.44
N ALA A 274 -11.88 5.63 6.43
CA ALA A 274 -11.77 6.51 5.28
C ALA A 274 -11.56 5.64 4.03
N ARG A 275 -12.57 5.61 3.16
CA ARG A 275 -12.51 4.89 1.89
C ARG A 275 -11.52 5.63 0.99
N GLY A 276 -10.37 5.01 0.75
CA GLY A 276 -9.45 5.42 -0.31
C GLY A 276 -8.85 6.81 -0.16
N THR A 277 -7.96 7.02 0.81
CA THR A 277 -6.98 8.10 0.62
C THR A 277 -6.16 7.77 -0.62
N THR A 278 -6.09 8.67 -1.59
CA THR A 278 -5.17 8.58 -2.73
C THR A 278 -3.76 8.35 -2.17
N SER A 279 -3.25 7.14 -2.40
CA SER A 279 -1.93 6.71 -1.95
C SER A 279 -1.06 6.47 -3.17
N ILE A 280 0.19 6.89 -3.07
CA ILE A 280 1.19 6.73 -4.12
C ILE A 280 2.36 5.96 -3.54
N ALA A 281 2.83 4.95 -4.27
CA ALA A 281 3.92 4.09 -3.87
C ALA A 281 5.24 4.75 -4.29
N TRP A 282 6.07 5.11 -3.31
CA TRP A 282 7.35 5.75 -3.60
C TRP A 282 8.37 4.74 -4.12
N SER A 283 8.94 5.01 -5.29
CA SER A 283 10.08 4.24 -5.80
C SER A 283 11.39 4.73 -5.15
N PRO A 284 12.29 3.82 -4.72
CA PRO A 284 13.63 4.20 -4.27
C PRO A 284 14.46 4.97 -5.30
N ILE A 285 14.16 4.83 -6.61
CA ILE A 285 14.83 5.58 -7.68
C ILE A 285 14.61 7.09 -7.53
N LEU A 286 13.41 7.49 -7.05
CA LEU A 286 13.02 8.89 -6.89
C LEU A 286 13.80 9.62 -5.79
N ASP A 287 14.54 8.91 -4.92
CA ASP A 287 15.42 9.57 -3.93
C ASP A 287 16.66 10.21 -4.57
N TYR A 288 16.92 9.90 -5.84
CA TYR A 288 18.12 10.28 -6.56
C TYR A 288 17.85 11.25 -7.72
N ILE A 289 16.63 11.80 -7.79
CA ILE A 289 16.17 12.88 -8.68
C ILE A 289 15.62 14.05 -7.84
#